data_AF-A0AA39MC87-F1
#
_entry.id   AF-A0AA39MC87-F1
#
_cell.length_a   1.000
_cell.length_b   1.000
_cell.length_c   1.000
_cell.angle_alpha   90.00
_cell.angle_beta   90.00
_cell.angle_gamma   90.00
#
_symmetry.space_group_name_H-M   'P 1'
#
loop_
_entity.id
_entity.type
_entity.pdbx_description
1 polymer ?
#
loop_
_entity_poly.entity_id
_entity_poly.type
_entity_poly.pdbx_seq_one_letter_code
_entity_poly.pdbx_strand_id
1 'polypeptide(L)'
;MDCVPYKFCEEVIGSLDMTKSNWEDDAKELSGLWRIAAEKYAENLCILEIAVWKDQGKWQCNIERNWEMPEDMKLPKSMGELLAMDRRFIRIGEVIFGRDADRPINGTVITISNKELVEKLIPFLNAQSFSSCTHRYTMQAICQLQSSIHDVLWPTLRRLLGSSQRRTTPDSTFWCLVKGCTGHTQKK
;
A
#
# COMPACT_ATOMS: atom_id res chain seq x y z
N MET A 1 6.64 -33.27 2.35
CA MET A 1 5.77 -32.35 1.56
C MET A 1 6.38 -32.14 0.18
N ASP A 2 7.04 -33.14 -0.39
CA ASP A 2 8.01 -32.91 -1.47
C ASP A 2 7.41 -33.05 -2.87
N CYS A 3 6.09 -33.26 -2.93
CA CYS A 3 5.33 -33.43 -4.17
C CYS A 3 4.52 -32.20 -4.56
N VAL A 4 4.57 -31.10 -3.78
CA VAL A 4 3.90 -29.85 -4.17
C VAL A 4 4.73 -29.16 -5.25
N PRO A 5 4.11 -28.68 -6.35
CA PRO A 5 4.81 -27.91 -7.35
C PRO A 5 5.43 -26.65 -6.75
N TYR A 6 6.64 -26.31 -7.16
CA TYR A 6 7.34 -25.11 -6.66
C TYR A 6 6.51 -23.82 -6.76
N LYS A 7 5.75 -23.67 -7.84
CA LYS A 7 4.85 -22.51 -8.04
C LYS A 7 3.79 -22.40 -6.93
N PHE A 8 3.27 -23.53 -6.44
CA PHE A 8 2.34 -23.53 -5.31
C PHE A 8 3.03 -23.02 -4.04
N CYS A 9 4.28 -23.47 -3.78
CA CYS A 9 5.06 -22.95 -2.66
C CYS A 9 5.27 -21.43 -2.78
N GLU A 10 5.66 -20.91 -3.95
CA GLU A 10 5.81 -19.46 -4.17
C GLU A 10 4.51 -18.68 -3.92
N GLU A 11 3.37 -19.21 -4.38
CA GLU A 11 2.07 -18.57 -4.17
C GLU A 11 1.67 -18.54 -2.69
N VAL A 12 1.91 -19.62 -1.95
CA VAL A 12 1.63 -19.67 -0.50
C VAL A 12 2.56 -18.72 0.25
N ILE A 13 3.86 -18.78 0.02
CA ILE A 13 4.85 -17.89 0.63
C ILE A 13 4.48 -16.43 0.35
N GLY A 14 4.16 -16.08 -0.89
CA GLY A 14 3.76 -14.71 -1.25
C GLY A 14 2.43 -14.26 -0.64
N SER A 15 1.52 -15.18 -0.31
CA SER A 15 0.26 -14.86 0.34
C SER A 15 0.39 -14.59 1.85
N LEU A 16 1.50 -15.04 2.44
CA LEU A 16 1.78 -14.88 3.86
C LEU A 16 2.38 -13.49 4.10
N ASP A 17 1.74 -12.75 4.99
CA ASP A 17 1.94 -11.32 5.21
C ASP A 17 3.13 -11.05 6.15
N MET A 18 4.30 -11.55 5.75
CA MET A 18 5.51 -11.63 6.58
C MET A 18 6.61 -10.71 6.06
N THR A 19 7.45 -10.22 6.97
CA THR A 19 8.56 -9.33 6.66
C THR A 19 9.76 -10.09 6.08
N LYS A 20 10.78 -9.37 5.60
CA LYS A 20 11.98 -10.02 5.06
C LYS A 20 12.71 -10.80 6.15
N SER A 21 12.85 -10.18 7.33
CA SER A 21 13.48 -10.80 8.49
C SER A 21 12.75 -12.09 8.92
N ASN A 22 11.42 -12.09 8.91
CA ASN A 22 10.65 -13.29 9.19
C ASN A 22 10.93 -14.42 8.19
N TRP A 23 11.02 -14.11 6.89
CA TRP A 23 11.32 -15.14 5.89
C TRP A 23 12.74 -15.69 5.97
N GLU A 24 13.73 -14.84 6.28
CA GLU A 24 15.11 -15.28 6.47
C GLU A 24 15.25 -16.23 7.66
N ASP A 25 14.46 -16.03 8.73
CA ASP A 25 14.43 -16.92 9.88
C ASP A 25 13.65 -18.20 9.58
N ASP A 26 12.44 -18.10 9.03
CA ASP A 26 11.61 -19.27 8.72
C ASP A 26 12.24 -20.17 7.65
N ALA A 27 12.98 -19.61 6.70
CA ALA A 27 13.70 -20.39 5.70
C ALA A 27 14.68 -21.41 6.32
N LYS A 28 15.23 -21.12 7.50
CA LYS A 28 16.15 -22.03 8.22
C LYS A 28 15.44 -23.28 8.72
N GLU A 29 14.15 -23.16 9.05
CA GLU A 29 13.30 -24.24 9.57
C GLU A 29 12.56 -25.00 8.46
N LEU A 30 12.41 -24.38 7.28
CA LEU A 30 11.81 -25.00 6.12
C LEU A 30 12.77 -25.97 5.41
N SER A 31 12.21 -26.90 4.65
CA SER A 31 12.97 -27.89 3.87
C SER A 31 12.48 -27.98 2.42
N GLY A 32 13.36 -28.50 1.55
CA GLY A 32 13.05 -28.74 0.14
C GLY A 32 12.60 -27.48 -0.61
N LEU A 33 11.54 -27.61 -1.40
CA LEU A 33 11.00 -26.53 -2.24
C LEU A 33 10.44 -25.35 -1.43
N TRP A 34 10.01 -25.58 -0.19
CA TRP A 34 9.48 -24.52 0.67
C TRP A 34 10.59 -23.56 1.11
N ARG A 35 11.75 -24.09 1.50
CA ARG A 35 12.93 -23.27 1.82
C ARG A 35 13.36 -22.45 0.62
N ILE A 36 13.49 -23.08 -0.55
CA ILE A 36 13.90 -22.39 -1.79
C ILE A 36 12.90 -21.28 -2.15
N ALA A 37 11.60 -21.50 -1.96
CA ALA A 37 10.59 -20.48 -2.20
C ALA A 37 10.70 -19.32 -1.19
N ALA A 38 10.89 -19.62 0.10
CA ALA A 38 11.07 -18.61 1.16
C ALA A 38 12.34 -17.77 0.95
N GLU A 39 13.48 -18.40 0.68
CA GLU A 39 14.77 -17.73 0.41
C GLU A 39 14.63 -16.78 -0.79
N LYS A 40 14.11 -17.29 -1.91
CA LYS A 40 13.89 -16.47 -3.11
C LYS A 40 12.93 -15.32 -2.81
N TYR A 41 11.87 -15.57 -2.05
CA TYR A 41 10.93 -14.52 -1.70
C TYR A 41 11.61 -13.45 -0.82
N ALA A 42 12.37 -13.82 0.21
CA ALA A 42 13.13 -12.90 1.05
C ALA A 42 14.15 -12.05 0.27
N GLU A 43 14.83 -12.67 -0.71
CA GLU A 43 15.82 -12.00 -1.56
C GLU A 43 15.18 -10.94 -2.48
N ASN A 44 13.98 -11.22 -2.98
CA ASN A 44 13.31 -10.36 -3.97
C ASN A 44 12.27 -9.42 -3.34
N LEU A 45 11.86 -9.68 -2.09
CA LEU A 45 10.87 -8.89 -1.38
C LEU A 45 11.32 -7.43 -1.29
N CYS A 46 10.44 -6.56 -1.76
CA CYS A 46 10.59 -5.13 -1.76
C CYS A 46 9.43 -4.54 -0.97
N ILE A 47 9.73 -3.97 0.19
CA ILE A 47 8.73 -3.25 0.99
C ILE A 47 8.92 -1.75 0.75
N LEU A 48 7.90 -1.12 0.18
CA LEU A 48 7.86 0.30 -0.11
C LEU A 48 6.95 1.04 0.87
N GLU A 49 7.35 2.25 1.21
CA GLU A 49 6.53 3.23 1.91
C GLU A 49 6.18 4.34 0.93
N ILE A 50 4.90 4.75 0.90
CA ILE A 50 4.39 5.69 -0.10
C ILE A 50 3.72 6.87 0.58
N ALA A 51 4.24 8.07 0.33
CA ALA A 51 3.65 9.31 0.79
C ALA A 51 3.07 10.09 -0.40
N VAL A 52 1.82 10.53 -0.30
CA VAL A 52 1.12 11.25 -1.38
C VAL A 52 0.55 12.57 -0.88
N TRP A 53 0.95 13.67 -1.48
CA TRP A 53 0.48 15.00 -1.10
C TRP A 53 0.31 15.90 -2.32
N LYS A 54 -0.33 17.05 -2.11
CA LYS A 54 -0.54 18.04 -3.17
C LYS A 54 0.35 19.24 -2.91
N ASP A 55 1.26 19.50 -3.84
CA ASP A 55 2.15 20.66 -3.82
C ASP A 55 1.91 21.52 -5.06
N GLN A 56 1.72 22.83 -4.85
CA GLN A 56 1.43 23.82 -5.91
C GLN A 56 0.37 23.36 -6.93
N GLY A 57 -0.67 22.68 -6.47
CA GLY A 57 -1.75 22.19 -7.33
C GLY A 57 -1.49 20.86 -8.03
N LYS A 58 -0.29 20.29 -7.93
CA LYS A 58 0.11 18.99 -8.50
C LYS A 58 0.22 17.94 -7.41
N TRP A 59 -0.06 16.68 -7.75
CA TRP A 59 0.17 15.58 -6.83
C TRP A 59 1.63 15.16 -6.89
N GLN A 60 2.21 14.97 -5.71
CA GLN A 60 3.52 14.39 -5.51
C GLN A 60 3.32 13.05 -4.83
N CYS A 61 4.12 12.08 -5.25
CA CYS A 61 4.20 10.75 -4.65
C CYS A 61 5.66 10.51 -4.33
N ASN A 62 5.98 10.43 -3.05
CA ASN A 62 7.28 10.01 -2.58
C ASN A 62 7.24 8.50 -2.35
N ILE A 63 8.28 7.83 -2.81
CA ILE A 63 8.44 6.40 -2.69
C ILE A 63 9.74 6.16 -1.94
N GLU A 64 9.63 5.41 -0.87
CA GLU A 64 10.74 5.08 -0.01
C GLU A 64 10.88 3.59 0.15
N ARG A 65 12.08 3.18 0.53
CA ARG A 65 12.32 1.82 1.00
C ARG A 65 11.95 1.76 2.47
N ASN A 66 11.36 0.66 2.89
CA ASN A 66 11.25 0.36 4.30
C ASN A 66 12.65 0.13 4.91
N TRP A 67 12.79 0.33 6.23
CA TRP A 67 14.04 0.17 6.96
C TRP A 67 14.66 -1.24 6.89
N GLU A 68 13.88 -2.27 6.59
CA GLU A 68 14.39 -3.64 6.36
C GLU A 68 15.09 -3.81 5.01
N MET A 69 14.98 -2.84 4.10
CA MET A 69 15.49 -2.95 2.74
C MET A 69 16.92 -2.42 2.61
N PRO A 70 17.76 -3.01 1.75
CA PRO A 70 19.13 -2.56 1.50
C PRO A 70 19.23 -1.10 1.05
N GLU A 71 20.30 -0.42 1.44
CA GLU A 71 20.47 1.00 1.10
C GLU A 71 20.72 1.27 -0.39
N ASP A 72 21.27 0.29 -1.09
CA ASP A 72 21.57 0.32 -2.51
C ASP A 72 20.39 -0.09 -3.39
N MET A 73 19.25 -0.45 -2.77
CA MET A 73 18.03 -0.77 -3.50
C MET A 73 17.61 0.42 -4.37
N LYS A 74 17.48 0.16 -5.68
CA LYS A 74 16.99 1.16 -6.63
C LYS A 74 15.50 1.38 -6.46
N LEU A 75 15.15 2.59 -6.03
CA LEU A 75 13.76 3.06 -5.99
C LEU A 75 13.27 3.43 -7.39
N PRO A 76 11.97 3.21 -7.69
CA PRO A 76 11.39 3.60 -8.96
C PRO A 76 11.40 5.12 -9.11
N LYS A 77 11.86 5.60 -10.27
CA LYS A 77 11.98 7.04 -10.60
C LYS A 77 10.80 7.59 -11.38
N SER A 78 9.84 6.73 -11.72
CA SER A 78 8.63 7.11 -12.42
C SER A 78 7.47 6.18 -12.04
N MET A 79 6.25 6.64 -12.33
CA MET A 79 5.05 5.80 -12.19
C MET A 79 5.14 4.55 -13.10
N GLY A 80 5.74 4.67 -14.28
CA GLY A 80 5.95 3.53 -15.19
C GLY A 80 6.86 2.47 -14.59
N GLU A 81 7.96 2.89 -13.95
CA GLU A 81 8.88 1.98 -13.25
C GLU A 81 8.19 1.31 -12.07
N LEU A 82 7.48 2.07 -11.21
CA LEU A 82 6.76 1.51 -10.07
C LEU A 82 5.76 0.42 -10.50
N LEU A 83 5.00 0.67 -11.57
CA LEU A 83 3.98 -0.26 -12.07
C LEU A 83 4.55 -1.46 -12.83
N ALA A 84 5.80 -1.37 -13.30
CA ALA A 84 6.50 -2.42 -14.03
C ALA A 84 7.27 -3.38 -13.11
N MET A 85 7.46 -3.03 -11.84
CA MET A 85 8.06 -3.92 -10.85
C MET A 85 7.22 -5.20 -10.67
N ASP A 86 7.88 -6.30 -10.26
CA ASP A 86 7.22 -7.59 -10.09
C ASP A 86 6.32 -7.61 -8.84
N ARG A 87 5.01 -7.47 -9.07
CA ARG A 87 3.96 -7.41 -8.04
C ARG A 87 3.93 -8.61 -7.10
N ARG A 88 4.57 -9.73 -7.46
CA ARG A 88 4.67 -10.88 -6.55
C ARG A 88 5.51 -10.53 -5.32
N PHE A 89 6.53 -9.69 -5.51
CA PHE A 89 7.53 -9.36 -4.49
C PHE A 89 7.44 -7.92 -3.98
N ILE A 90 6.51 -7.09 -4.50
CA ILE A 90 6.29 -5.74 -3.94
C ILE A 90 5.26 -5.80 -2.85
N ARG A 91 5.55 -5.16 -1.72
CA ARG A 91 4.59 -4.92 -0.65
C ARG A 91 4.60 -3.44 -0.27
N ILE A 92 3.43 -2.91 0.06
CA ILE A 92 3.29 -1.53 0.53
C ILE A 92 3.11 -1.56 2.04
N GLY A 93 4.16 -1.18 2.78
CA GLY A 93 4.16 -1.17 4.24
C GLY A 93 3.23 -0.09 4.80
N GLU A 94 3.55 1.16 4.48
CA GLU A 94 2.80 2.33 4.91
C GLU A 94 2.36 3.19 3.72
N VAL A 95 1.16 3.78 3.84
CA VAL A 95 0.71 4.82 2.92
C VAL A 95 0.25 6.04 3.70
N ILE A 96 0.92 7.17 3.46
CA ILE A 96 0.64 8.44 4.12
C ILE A 96 0.04 9.40 3.10
N PHE A 97 -1.02 10.11 3.49
CA PHE A 97 -1.65 11.13 2.63
C PHE A 97 -1.71 12.49 3.30
N GLY A 98 -1.59 13.54 2.50
CA GLY A 98 -1.87 14.91 2.92
C GLY A 98 -0.67 15.66 3.49
N ARG A 99 -0.92 16.60 4.40
CA ARG A 99 0.13 17.52 4.91
C ARG A 99 1.22 16.81 5.72
N ASP A 100 0.89 15.68 6.34
CA ASP A 100 1.86 14.89 7.09
C ASP A 100 2.86 14.15 6.19
N ALA A 101 2.60 14.09 4.88
CA ALA A 101 3.49 13.56 3.86
C ALA A 101 4.52 14.58 3.32
N ASP A 102 4.47 15.85 3.75
CA ASP A 102 5.41 16.92 3.35
C ASP A 102 6.73 16.91 4.17
N ARG A 103 7.09 15.77 4.77
CA ARG A 103 8.36 15.66 5.50
C ARG A 103 9.51 15.49 4.50
N PRO A 104 10.73 15.99 4.81
CA PRO A 104 11.91 15.66 4.02
C PRO A 104 12.25 14.20 4.28
N ILE A 105 12.12 13.36 3.27
CA ILE A 105 12.36 11.93 3.43
C ILE A 105 13.32 11.41 2.35
N ASN A 106 14.12 10.40 2.71
CA ASN A 106 15.16 9.79 1.88
C ASN A 106 14.54 8.88 0.80
N GLY A 107 13.72 9.47 -0.07
CA GLY A 107 12.95 8.76 -1.09
C GLY A 107 13.07 9.37 -2.48
N THR A 108 12.35 8.77 -3.42
CA THR A 108 12.21 9.28 -4.77
C THR A 108 10.85 9.94 -4.93
N VAL A 109 10.86 11.25 -5.19
CA VAL A 109 9.64 12.03 -5.42
C VAL A 109 9.32 12.02 -6.91
N ILE A 110 8.11 11.58 -7.23
CA ILE A 110 7.55 11.62 -8.58
C ILE A 110 6.30 12.51 -8.59
N THR A 111 6.21 13.39 -9.57
CA THR A 111 5.00 14.17 -9.83
C THR A 111 4.02 13.32 -10.64
N ILE A 112 2.76 13.27 -10.21
CA ILE A 112 1.72 12.46 -10.85
C ILE A 112 0.50 13.31 -11.17
N SER A 113 -0.19 12.97 -12.26
CA SER A 113 -1.47 13.60 -12.60
C SER A 113 -2.61 13.07 -11.73
N ASN A 114 -3.72 13.84 -11.63
CA ASN A 114 -4.97 13.36 -11.01
C ASN A 114 -5.42 12.00 -11.61
N LYS A 115 -5.27 11.87 -12.92
CA LYS A 115 -5.65 10.66 -13.65
C LYS A 115 -4.79 9.47 -13.23
N GLU A 116 -3.47 9.65 -13.17
CA GLU A 116 -2.55 8.57 -12.75
C GLU A 116 -2.73 8.19 -11.29
N LEU A 117 -2.96 9.16 -10.41
CA LEU A 117 -3.27 8.89 -9.01
C LEU A 117 -4.47 7.94 -8.89
N VAL A 118 -5.56 8.24 -9.60
CA VAL A 118 -6.84 7.54 -9.43
C VAL A 118 -6.91 6.25 -10.23
N GLU A 119 -6.45 6.26 -11.48
CA GLU A 119 -6.59 5.11 -12.37
C GLU A 119 -5.43 4.12 -12.23
N LYS A 120 -4.28 4.53 -11.67
CA LYS A 120 -3.09 3.68 -11.58
C LYS A 120 -2.61 3.49 -10.15
N LEU A 121 -2.26 4.57 -9.45
CA LEU A 121 -1.61 4.48 -8.14
C LEU A 121 -2.54 3.89 -7.08
N ILE A 122 -3.76 4.42 -6.91
CA ILE A 122 -4.70 3.90 -5.91
C ILE A 122 -5.02 2.40 -6.12
N PRO A 123 -5.36 1.94 -7.34
CA PRO A 123 -5.54 0.51 -7.60
C PRO A 123 -4.30 -0.33 -7.28
N PHE A 124 -3.11 0.17 -7.63
CA PHE A 124 -1.85 -0.49 -7.32
C PHE A 124 -1.64 -0.61 -5.80
N LEU A 125 -1.79 0.50 -5.07
CA LEU A 125 -1.68 0.51 -3.60
C LEU A 125 -2.65 -0.47 -2.96
N ASN A 126 -3.92 -0.45 -3.38
CA ASN A 126 -4.94 -1.36 -2.85
C ASN A 126 -4.61 -2.83 -3.11
N ALA A 127 -4.06 -3.15 -4.28
CA ALA A 127 -3.69 -4.51 -4.64
C ALA A 127 -2.41 -5.01 -3.93
N GLN A 128 -1.60 -4.12 -3.34
CA GLN A 128 -0.28 -4.45 -2.78
C GLN A 128 -0.15 -4.09 -1.28
N SER A 129 -1.20 -3.56 -0.67
CA SER A 129 -1.28 -3.21 0.76
C SER A 129 -1.39 -4.47 1.63
N PHE A 130 -0.73 -4.50 2.80
CA PHE A 130 -0.90 -5.54 3.83
C PHE A 130 -2.38 -5.72 4.20
N SER A 131 -2.73 -6.94 4.57
CA SER A 131 -4.07 -7.25 5.04
C SER A 131 -4.30 -6.66 6.44
N SER A 132 -5.47 -6.02 6.61
CA SER A 132 -6.04 -5.39 7.82
C SER A 132 -5.52 -4.02 8.32
N CYS A 133 -4.24 -3.69 8.16
CA CYS A 133 -3.67 -2.43 8.67
C CYS A 133 -3.54 -1.38 7.55
N THR A 134 -2.77 -1.68 6.51
CA THR A 134 -2.52 -0.75 5.40
C THR A 134 -3.80 -0.46 4.61
N HIS A 135 -4.68 -1.46 4.44
CA HIS A 135 -6.01 -1.30 3.82
C HIS A 135 -6.88 -0.23 4.49
N ARG A 136 -6.77 -0.05 5.82
CA ARG A 136 -7.49 1.00 6.56
C ARG A 136 -6.96 2.39 6.21
N TYR A 137 -5.65 2.53 6.07
CA TYR A 137 -5.01 3.79 5.68
C TYR A 137 -5.26 4.13 4.20
N THR A 138 -5.22 3.16 3.28
CA THR A 138 -5.62 3.39 1.89
C THR A 138 -7.08 3.80 1.79
N MET A 139 -7.99 3.15 2.53
CA MET A 139 -9.41 3.54 2.55
C MET A 139 -9.65 4.90 3.21
N GLN A 140 -8.98 5.20 4.32
CA GLN A 140 -9.07 6.51 4.97
C GLN A 140 -8.52 7.63 4.07
N ALA A 141 -7.43 7.36 3.38
CA ALA A 141 -6.86 8.25 2.39
C ALA A 141 -7.77 8.45 1.16
N ILE A 142 -8.38 7.38 0.65
CA ILE A 142 -9.41 7.48 -0.39
C ILE A 142 -10.57 8.36 0.11
N CYS A 143 -11.00 8.21 1.36
CA CYS A 143 -12.03 9.06 1.97
C CYS A 143 -11.57 10.53 2.15
N GLN A 144 -10.31 10.77 2.51
CA GLN A 144 -9.74 12.12 2.59
C GLN A 144 -9.61 12.76 1.20
N LEU A 145 -9.21 11.99 0.20
CA LEU A 145 -9.22 12.39 -1.21
C LEU A 145 -10.65 12.69 -1.70
N GLN A 146 -11.66 11.92 -1.30
CA GLN A 146 -13.06 12.19 -1.62
C GLN A 146 -13.51 13.56 -1.11
N SER A 147 -13.08 13.96 0.09
CA SER A 147 -13.39 15.28 0.65
C SER A 147 -12.72 16.44 -0.10
N SER A 148 -11.54 16.21 -0.69
CA SER A 148 -10.79 17.21 -1.47
C SER A 148 -11.11 17.20 -2.97
N ILE A 149 -11.73 16.14 -3.49
CA ILE A 149 -11.94 15.91 -4.93
C ILE A 149 -13.44 15.65 -5.23
N HIS A 150 -14.33 16.08 -4.33
CA HIS A 150 -15.77 15.80 -4.39
C HIS A 150 -16.42 16.23 -5.73
N ASP A 151 -15.86 17.22 -6.42
CA ASP A 151 -16.36 17.73 -7.70
C ASP A 151 -15.88 16.95 -8.94
N VAL A 152 -14.81 16.16 -8.85
CA VAL A 152 -14.18 15.52 -10.03
C VAL A 152 -14.34 14.00 -10.04
N LEU A 153 -14.40 13.35 -8.87
CA LEU A 153 -14.31 11.88 -8.79
C LEU A 153 -15.62 11.13 -8.55
N TRP A 154 -16.71 11.83 -8.23
CA TRP A 154 -18.00 11.19 -7.94
C TRP A 154 -18.51 10.24 -9.03
N PRO A 155 -18.41 10.56 -10.35
CA PRO A 155 -18.88 9.66 -11.40
C PRO A 155 -18.01 8.40 -11.59
N THR A 156 -16.71 8.49 -11.35
CA THR A 156 -15.74 7.39 -11.55
C THR A 156 -15.73 6.44 -10.35
N LEU A 157 -15.78 6.98 -9.12
CA LEU A 157 -15.87 6.19 -7.89
C LEU A 157 -17.19 5.42 -7.79
N ARG A 158 -18.30 5.98 -8.29
CA ARG A 158 -19.58 5.28 -8.38
C ARG A 158 -19.51 4.02 -9.25
N ARG A 159 -18.60 3.96 -10.23
CA ARG A 159 -18.36 2.76 -11.04
C ARG A 159 -17.48 1.74 -10.33
N LEU A 160 -16.49 2.19 -9.56
CA LEU A 160 -15.55 1.33 -8.84
C LEU A 160 -16.16 0.69 -7.57
N LEU A 161 -17.07 1.41 -6.90
CA LEU A 161 -17.70 0.95 -5.66
C LEU A 161 -18.93 0.04 -5.86
N GLY A 162 -19.32 -0.23 -7.11
CA GLY A 162 -20.44 -1.09 -7.44
C GLY A 162 -21.80 -0.44 -7.14
N SER A 163 -22.72 -0.53 -8.11
CA SER A 163 -24.06 0.03 -8.10
C SER A 163 -24.98 -0.64 -7.05
N SER A 164 -24.74 -0.44 -5.76
CA SER A 164 -25.68 -0.87 -4.72
C SER A 164 -25.78 0.17 -3.61
N GLN A 165 -26.41 1.30 -3.91
CA GLN A 165 -27.15 2.06 -2.91
C GLN A 165 -28.24 2.91 -3.57
N ARG A 166 -29.49 2.57 -3.26
CA ARG A 166 -30.66 3.41 -3.54
C ARG A 166 -30.50 4.71 -2.76
N ARG A 167 -31.00 5.79 -3.37
CA ARG A 167 -30.98 7.16 -2.84
C ARG A 167 -31.39 7.20 -1.36
N THR A 168 -30.44 7.52 -0.50
CA THR A 168 -30.68 8.24 0.74
C THR A 168 -29.72 9.41 0.77
N THR A 169 -30.26 10.59 1.03
CA THR A 169 -29.56 11.85 1.23
C THR A 169 -28.44 11.72 2.28
N PRO A 170 -27.40 12.57 2.23
CA PRO A 170 -26.24 12.46 3.11
C PRO A 170 -26.62 12.89 4.53
N ASP A 171 -27.00 11.93 5.36
CA ASP A 171 -27.14 12.14 6.80
C ASP A 171 -25.84 11.83 7.54
N SER A 172 -25.61 12.63 8.57
CA SER A 172 -24.45 12.81 9.45
C SER A 172 -23.80 11.57 10.10
N THR A 173 -24.24 10.35 9.77
CA THR A 173 -23.79 9.11 10.41
C THR A 173 -22.40 8.65 9.98
N PHE A 174 -21.88 9.13 8.83
CA PHE A 174 -20.55 8.75 8.33
C PHE A 174 -19.40 9.38 9.15
N TRP A 175 -19.66 10.46 9.89
CA TRP A 175 -18.67 11.13 10.73
C TRP A 175 -18.39 10.44 12.07
N CYS A 176 -19.23 9.48 12.49
CA CYS A 176 -19.06 8.82 13.79
C CYS A 176 -18.03 7.70 13.81
N LEU A 177 -17.60 7.17 12.65
CA LEU A 177 -16.62 6.07 12.60
C LEU A 177 -15.16 6.53 12.74
N VAL A 178 -14.88 7.84 12.63
CA VAL A 178 -13.51 8.39 12.66
C VAL A 178 -13.06 8.84 14.06
N LYS A 179 -13.98 9.01 15.04
CA LYS A 179 -13.64 9.48 16.40
C LYS A 179 -13.49 8.37 17.46
N GLY A 180 -13.58 7.10 17.09
CA GLY A 180 -13.68 5.99 18.03
C GLY A 180 -12.39 5.52 18.74
N CYS A 181 -11.20 6.03 18.42
CA CYS A 181 -9.95 5.49 18.97
C CYS A 181 -8.89 6.57 19.29
N THR A 182 -9.25 7.59 20.05
CA THR A 182 -8.27 8.29 20.90
C THR A 182 -8.47 7.82 22.33
N GLY A 183 -7.85 6.69 22.66
CA GLY A 183 -7.77 6.20 24.02
C GLY A 183 -6.98 7.19 24.89
N HIS A 184 -7.67 7.83 25.83
CA HIS A 184 -7.06 8.56 26.92
C HIS A 184 -6.19 7.61 27.76
N THR A 185 -4.88 7.89 27.82
CA THR A 185 -4.07 7.58 28.99
C THR A 185 -3.59 8.88 29.61
N GLN A 186 -4.42 9.45 30.49
CA GLN A 186 -3.92 10.20 31.63
C GLN A 186 -3.75 9.20 32.78
N LYS A 187 -2.51 8.95 33.20
CA LYS A 187 -2.23 8.43 34.53
C LYS A 187 -1.89 9.60 35.44
N LYS A 188 -2.53 9.61 36.60
CA LYS A 188 -2.27 10.46 37.76
C LYS A 188 -0.89 10.22 38.33
#